data_AF-A0A3D4NYN6-F1
#
_entry.id   AF-A0A3D4NYN6-F1
#
_cell.length_a   1.000
_cell.length_b   1.000
_cell.length_c   1.000
_cell.angle_alpha   90.00
_cell.angle_beta   90.00
_cell.angle_gamma   90.00
#
_symmetry.space_group_name_H-M   'P 1'
#
loop_
_entity.id
_entity.type
_entity.pdbx_description
1 polymer ?
#
loop_
_entity_poly.entity_id
_entity_poly.type
_entity_poly.pdbx_seq_one_letter_code
_entity_poly.pdbx_strand_id
1 'polypeptide(L)' 'MSDARALGRSGEEAAVNYLRKKKFKVVCRGFRFHKGEIDVIAYDKDILVFVEVKTRRSPDFG' A
#
# COMPACT_ATOMS: atom_id res chain seq x y z
N MET A 1 8.29 19.34 -1.79
CA MET A 1 8.15 17.86 -1.93
C MET A 1 7.65 17.59 -3.34
N SER A 2 8.15 16.57 -4.05
CA SER A 2 7.67 16.30 -5.41
C SER A 2 6.22 15.76 -5.41
N ASP A 3 5.40 16.21 -6.36
CA ASP A 3 4.00 15.82 -6.49
C ASP A 3 3.80 14.30 -6.56
N ALA A 4 4.76 13.58 -7.16
CA ALA A 4 4.75 12.12 -7.26
C ALA A 4 4.79 11.42 -5.88
N ARG A 5 5.57 11.95 -4.92
CA ARG A 5 5.64 11.38 -3.56
C ARG A 5 4.36 11.65 -2.77
N ALA A 6 3.73 12.81 -2.98
CA ALA A 6 2.44 13.11 -2.37
C ALA A 6 1.34 12.18 -2.93
N LEU A 7 1.34 11.98 -4.25
CA LEU A 7 0.43 11.06 -4.93
C LEU A 7 0.57 9.62 -4.43
N GLY A 8 1.80 9.10 -4.35
CA GLY A 8 2.04 7.74 -3.84
C GLY A 8 1.53 7.55 -2.42
N ARG A 9 1.79 8.50 -1.52
CA ARG A 9 1.27 8.45 -0.13
C ARG A 9 -0.25 8.46 -0.07
N SER A 10 -0.90 9.26 -0.90
CA SER A 10 -2.37 9.30 -0.99
C SER A 10 -2.94 7.95 -1.44
N GLY A 11 -2.33 7.30 -2.42
CA GLY A 11 -2.76 5.97 -2.86
C GLY A 11 -2.53 4.89 -1.82
N GLU A 12 -1.41 4.93 -1.10
CA GLU A 12 -1.14 4.00 0.01
C GLU A 12 -2.18 4.15 1.13
N GLU A 13 -2.54 5.39 1.48
CA GLU A 13 -3.60 5.67 2.44
C GLU A 13 -4.97 5.14 1.97
N ALA A 14 -5.31 5.34 0.69
CA ALA A 14 -6.53 4.80 0.10
C ALA A 14 -6.55 3.25 0.14
N ALA A 15 -5.43 2.60 -0.16
CA ALA A 15 -5.27 1.15 -0.09
C ALA A 15 -5.46 0.63 1.34
N VAL A 16 -4.83 1.24 2.33
CA VAL A 16 -4.99 0.88 3.75
C VAL A 16 -6.45 1.01 4.20
N ASN A 17 -7.12 2.10 3.81
CA ASN A 17 -8.53 2.29 4.12
C ASN A 17 -9.42 1.24 3.46
N TYR A 18 -9.13 0.86 2.22
CA TYR A 18 -9.82 -0.23 1.53
C TYR A 18 -9.62 -1.58 2.24
N LEU A 19 -8.37 -1.92 2.58
CA LEU A 19 -8.03 -3.16 3.30
C LEU A 19 -8.76 -3.26 4.64
N ARG A 20 -8.75 -2.17 5.43
CA ARG A 20 -9.49 -2.09 6.70
C ARG A 20 -10.99 -2.31 6.51
N LYS A 21 -11.61 -1.69 5.49
CA LYS A 21 -13.03 -1.92 5.15
C LYS A 21 -13.31 -3.38 4.78
N LYS A 22 -12.35 -4.05 4.15
CA LYS A 22 -12.39 -5.48 3.84
C LYS A 22 -12.01 -6.39 5.02
N LYS A 23 -11.86 -5.85 6.23
CA LYS A 23 -11.53 -6.57 7.47
C LYS A 23 -10.10 -7.12 7.55
N PHE A 24 -9.21 -6.64 6.70
CA PHE A 24 -7.79 -6.94 6.84
C PHE A 24 -7.23 -6.25 8.08
N LYS A 25 -6.38 -6.94 8.83
CA LYS A 25 -5.64 -6.37 9.96
C LYS A 25 -4.30 -5.86 9.46
N VAL A 26 -4.21 -4.54 9.22
CA VAL A 26 -2.96 -3.88 8.82
C VAL A 26 -1.93 -3.98 9.95
N VAL A 27 -0.75 -4.53 9.64
CA VAL A 27 0.36 -4.73 10.56
C VAL A 27 1.29 -3.52 10.51
N CYS A 28 1.75 -3.16 9.31
CA CYS A 28 2.61 -2.00 9.11
C CYS A 28 2.49 -1.45 7.68
N ARG A 29 3.00 -0.24 7.50
CA ARG A 29 3.07 0.51 6.25
C ARG A 29 4.51 0.96 6.02
N GLY A 30 4.96 1.03 4.77
CA GLY A 30 6.32 1.46 4.40
C GLY A 30 7.42 0.65 5.09
N PHE A 31 7.27 -0.68 5.11
CA PHE A 31 8.24 -1.55 5.76
C PHE A 31 9.51 -1.65 4.92
N ARG A 32 10.67 -1.35 5.51
CA ARG A 32 11.95 -1.32 4.83
C ARG A 32 12.88 -2.38 5.40
N PHE A 33 13.55 -3.12 4.51
CA PHE A 33 14.53 -4.14 4.89
C PHE A 33 15.66 -4.17 3.88
N HIS A 34 16.92 -4.08 4.34
CA HIS A 34 18.09 -3.98 3.47
C HIS A 34 17.92 -2.91 2.36
N LYS A 35 17.75 -3.36 1.10
CA LYS A 35 17.54 -2.53 -0.08
C LYS A 35 16.11 -2.61 -0.65
N GLY A 36 15.20 -3.29 0.05
CA GLY A 36 13.80 -3.48 -0.35
C GLY A 36 12.83 -2.69 0.54
N GLU A 37 11.63 -2.48 -0.01
CA GLU A 37 10.50 -1.83 0.66
C GLU A 37 9.22 -2.62 0.33
N ILE A 38 8.30 -2.68 1.29
CA ILE A 38 6.95 -3.21 1.13
C ILE A 38 5.98 -2.12 1.59
N ASP A 39 5.06 -1.70 0.72
CA ASP A 39 4.15 -0.60 1.01
C ASP A 39 3.20 -0.92 2.17
N VAL A 40 2.56 -2.09 2.17
CA VAL A 40 1.66 -2.51 3.25
C VAL A 40 1.80 -4.00 3.56
N ILE A 41 1.87 -4.33 4.85
CA ILE A 41 1.78 -5.71 5.35
C ILE A 41 0.49 -5.82 6.16
N ALA A 42 -0.32 -6.83 5.90
CA ALA A 42 -1.59 -7.05 6.58
C ALA A 42 -1.92 -8.53 6.74
N TYR A 43 -2.86 -8.85 7.61
CA TYR A 43 -3.48 -10.17 7.67
C TYR A 43 -4.87 -10.16 7.02
N ASP A 44 -5.12 -11.10 6.13
CA ASP A 44 -6.48 -11.55 5.78
C ASP A 44 -6.78 -12.82 6.58
N LYS A 45 -7.53 -12.67 7.67
CA LYS A 45 -7.74 -13.72 8.68
C LYS A 45 -6.38 -14.25 9.19
N ASP A 46 -6.00 -15.46 8.80
CA ASP A 46 -4.79 -16.18 9.17
C ASP A 46 -3.66 -16.07 8.13
N ILE A 47 -3.92 -15.42 6.99
CA ILE A 47 -2.97 -15.29 5.89
C ILE A 47 -2.26 -13.94 5.99
N LEU A 48 -0.93 -13.96 6.09
CA LEU A 48 -0.10 -12.76 5.98
C LEU A 48 0.05 -12.38 4.50
N VAL A 49 -0.36 -11.16 4.14
CA VAL A 49 -0.28 -10.63 2.78
C VAL A 49 0.67 -9.43 2.70
N PHE A 50 1.39 -9.37 1.59
CA PHE A 50 2.26 -8.24 1.22
C PHE A 50 1.61 -7.52 0.04
N VAL A 51 1.41 -6.21 0.17
CA VAL A 51 0.66 -5.41 -0.80
C VAL A 51 1.57 -4.31 -1.33
N GLU A 52 1.75 -4.29 -2.65
CA GLU A 52 2.39 -3.23 -3.41
C GLU A 52 1.32 -2.27 -3.96
N VAL A 53 1.47 -0.97 -3.73
CA VAL A 53 0.49 0.05 -4.08
C VAL A 53 0.98 0.90 -5.25
N LYS A 54 0.31 0.79 -6.40
CA LYS A 54 0.57 1.62 -7.57
C LYS A 54 -0.52 2.64 -7.78
N THR A 55 -0.18 3.92 -7.60
CA THR A 55 -1.10 5.04 -7.86
C THR A 55 -0.94 5.52 -9.30
N ARG A 56 -2.03 5.55 -10.06
CA ARG A 56 -2.05 5.99 -11.46
C ARG A 56 -2.95 7.21 -11.63
N ARG A 57 -2.60 8.12 -12.55
CA ARG A 57 -3.44 9.27 -12.94
C ARG A 57 -4.32 8.99 -14.16
N SER A 58 -3.98 7.96 -14.93
CA SER A 58 -4.70 7.51 -16.12
C SER A 58 -5.02 6.02 -15.98
N PRO A 59 -6.15 5.55 -16.55
CA PRO A 59 -6.42 4.13 -16.72
C PRO A 59 -5.49 3.43 -17.71
N ASP A 60 -4.66 4.17 -18.46
CA ASP A 60 -3.73 3.58 -19.43
C ASP A 60 -2.77 2.57 -18.75
N PHE A 61 -2.60 1.42 -19.40
CA PHE A 61 -1.68 0.38 -18.98
C PHE A 61 -0.25 0.70 -19.46
N GLY A 62 0.72 0.61 -18.54
CA GLY A 62 2.13 0.99 -18.74
C GLY A 62 2.84 1.29 -17.43
#